data_AF-B7HNY2-F1
#
_entry.id   AF-B7HNY2-F1
#
_cell.length_a   1.000
_cell.length_b   1.000
_cell.length_c   1.000
_cell.angle_alpha   90.00
_cell.angle_beta   90.00
_cell.angle_gamma   90.00
#
_symmetry.space_group_name_H-M   'P 1'
#
loop_
_entity.id
_entity.type
_entity.pdbx_description
1 polymer ?
#
loop_
_entity_poly.entity_id
_entity_poly.type
_entity_poly.pdbx_seq_one_letter_code
_entity_poly.pdbx_strand_id
1 'polypeptide(L)'
;MIKQLVLKDMMMQRKLGFVYLICFLFLLIVGFRSDSFLMTFSMFVPALGIILSMSYEGKNKSETIVNSLPFERKDIVIGKYIFVSVLVALGGCFSLVVGFIQLQNEHMTGFMLWGQILGGITGGVVCSIIVLPIEFSVGYSSAKQIAPFAGLALGYLSGLIVSNVWLDVENVWNTSLVVNICFIAGLILLYIMSMLLSVSLYNERDL
;
A
#
# COMPACT_ATOMS: atom_id res chain seq x y z
N MET A 1 -18.67 -3.12 14.07
CA MET A 1 -18.13 -1.77 14.37
C MET A 1 -17.04 -1.37 13.37
N ILE A 2 -15.98 -2.18 13.21
CA ILE A 2 -14.88 -1.99 12.22
C ILE A 2 -15.35 -1.70 10.78
N LYS A 3 -16.43 -2.36 10.32
CA LYS A 3 -17.03 -2.12 8.99
C LYS A 3 -17.35 -0.64 8.71
N GLN A 4 -17.80 0.11 9.72
CA GLN A 4 -18.17 1.51 9.55
C GLN A 4 -16.94 2.40 9.35
N LEU A 5 -15.82 2.08 10.00
CA LEU A 5 -14.55 2.79 9.85
C LEU A 5 -14.00 2.61 8.43
N VAL A 6 -13.96 1.35 7.95
CA VAL A 6 -13.51 1.05 6.57
C VAL A 6 -14.41 1.74 5.54
N LEU A 7 -15.72 1.72 5.74
CA LEU A 7 -16.67 2.32 4.80
C LEU A 7 -16.55 3.86 4.76
N LYS A 8 -16.28 4.49 5.91
CA LYS A 8 -15.96 5.93 6.00
C LYS A 8 -14.73 6.26 5.17
N ASP A 9 -13.64 5.50 5.29
CA ASP A 9 -12.41 5.77 4.54
C ASP A 9 -12.59 5.52 3.04
N MET A 10 -13.31 4.45 2.65
CA MET A 10 -13.69 4.19 1.25
C MET A 10 -14.56 5.31 0.67
N MET A 11 -15.53 5.83 1.42
CA MET A 11 -16.38 6.93 0.97
C MET A 11 -15.59 8.23 0.78
N MET A 12 -14.61 8.50 1.65
CA MET A 12 -13.72 9.64 1.50
C MET A 12 -12.88 9.51 0.22
N GLN A 13 -12.38 8.31 -0.06
CA GLN A 13 -11.57 8.05 -1.24
C GLN A 13 -12.37 8.08 -2.55
N ARG A 14 -13.67 7.73 -2.53
CA ARG A 14 -14.56 7.84 -3.70
C ARG A 14 -14.64 9.28 -4.24
N LYS A 15 -14.65 10.29 -3.35
CA LYS A 15 -14.62 11.71 -3.77
C LYS A 15 -13.34 12.08 -4.50
N LEU A 16 -12.28 11.32 -4.29
CA LEU A 16 -10.95 11.50 -4.88
C LEU A 16 -10.72 10.63 -6.11
N GLY A 17 -11.71 9.85 -6.55
CA GLY A 17 -11.62 8.99 -7.73
C GLY A 17 -11.12 9.73 -8.98
N PHE A 18 -11.48 11.01 -9.13
CA PHE A 18 -11.02 11.85 -10.24
C PHE A 18 -9.51 12.14 -10.17
N VAL A 19 -8.96 12.37 -8.97
CA VAL A 19 -7.52 12.55 -8.77
C VAL A 19 -6.78 11.25 -9.08
N TYR A 20 -7.29 10.10 -8.63
CA TYR A 20 -6.74 8.79 -9.02
C TYR A 20 -6.73 8.61 -10.54
N LEU A 21 -7.80 9.00 -11.23
CA LEU A 21 -7.92 8.88 -12.69
C LEU A 21 -6.88 9.76 -13.40
N ILE A 22 -6.70 11.01 -12.97
CA ILE A 22 -5.67 11.90 -13.56
C ILE A 22 -4.27 11.33 -13.32
N CYS A 23 -3.95 10.93 -12.10
CA CYS A 23 -2.63 10.37 -11.81
C CYS A 23 -2.40 9.03 -12.53
N PHE A 24 -3.46 8.24 -12.71
CA PHE A 24 -3.45 7.01 -13.51
C PHE A 24 -3.10 7.29 -14.97
N LEU A 25 -3.76 8.27 -15.60
CA LEU A 25 -3.48 8.66 -16.99
C LEU A 25 -2.06 9.22 -17.14
N PHE A 26 -1.61 10.01 -16.17
CA PHE A 26 -0.25 10.54 -16.16
C PHE A 26 0.80 9.42 -16.09
N LEU A 27 0.62 8.46 -15.18
CA LEU A 27 1.53 7.32 -15.06
C LEU A 27 1.53 6.45 -16.31
N LEU A 28 0.37 6.24 -16.94
CA LEU A 28 0.31 5.55 -18.22
C LEU A 28 1.16 6.27 -19.27
N ILE A 29 1.02 7.58 -19.45
CA ILE A 29 1.78 8.32 -20.47
C ILE A 29 3.29 8.27 -20.21
N VAL A 30 3.71 8.47 -18.96
CA VAL A 30 5.14 8.55 -18.60
C VAL A 30 5.80 7.18 -18.53
N GLY A 31 5.07 6.18 -18.03
CA GLY A 31 5.63 4.90 -17.62
C GLY A 31 5.36 3.74 -18.56
N PHE A 32 4.51 3.86 -19.58
CA PHE A 32 4.07 2.70 -20.39
C PHE A 32 5.22 1.86 -20.99
N ARG A 33 6.38 2.48 -21.22
CA ARG A 33 7.54 1.84 -21.85
C ARG A 33 8.59 1.36 -20.85
N SER A 34 8.40 1.54 -19.54
CA SER A 34 9.38 1.10 -18.54
C SER A 34 9.14 -0.34 -18.11
N ASP A 35 10.24 -1.10 -17.94
CA ASP A 35 10.21 -2.47 -17.43
C ASP A 35 9.77 -2.58 -15.97
N SER A 36 9.59 -1.47 -15.27
CA SER A 36 9.08 -1.40 -13.89
C SER A 36 7.68 -0.80 -13.81
N PHE A 37 7.00 -0.62 -14.94
CA PHE A 37 5.71 0.06 -15.02
C PHE A 37 4.65 -0.59 -14.14
N LEU A 38 4.43 -1.91 -14.30
CA LEU A 38 3.39 -2.65 -13.59
C LEU A 38 3.62 -2.69 -12.07
N MET A 39 4.88 -2.79 -11.66
CA MET A 39 5.29 -2.72 -10.26
C MET A 39 5.00 -1.34 -9.68
N THR A 40 5.48 -0.29 -10.35
CA THR A 40 5.27 1.11 -9.94
C THR A 40 3.79 1.43 -9.84
N PHE A 41 3.03 0.99 -10.83
CA PHE A 41 1.60 1.17 -10.92
C PHE A 41 0.85 0.50 -9.76
N SER A 42 1.18 -0.77 -9.47
CA SER A 42 0.59 -1.52 -8.36
C SER A 42 0.88 -0.88 -7.00
N MET A 43 2.08 -0.34 -6.80
CA MET A 43 2.47 0.32 -5.55
C MET A 43 1.82 1.71 -5.40
N PHE A 44 1.65 2.42 -6.51
CA PHE A 44 1.20 3.80 -6.48
C PHE A 44 -0.23 3.97 -5.95
N VAL A 45 -1.11 2.99 -6.23
CA VAL A 45 -2.51 2.99 -5.74
C VAL A 45 -2.59 3.05 -4.20
N PRO A 46 -1.97 2.11 -3.45
CA PRO A 46 -1.95 2.19 -1.99
C PRO A 46 -1.16 3.39 -1.47
N ALA A 47 -0.04 3.77 -2.11
CA ALA A 47 0.76 4.92 -1.66
C ALA A 47 -0.02 6.25 -1.74
N LEU A 48 -0.65 6.54 -2.88
CA LEU A 48 -1.54 7.70 -3.01
C LEU A 48 -2.75 7.61 -2.08
N GLY A 49 -3.30 6.41 -1.93
CA GLY A 49 -4.31 6.03 -0.95
C GLY A 49 -4.05 6.59 0.43
N ILE A 50 -2.90 6.20 0.96
CA ILE A 50 -2.44 6.57 2.30
C ILE A 50 -2.20 8.09 2.38
N ILE A 51 -1.46 8.67 1.42
CA ILE A 51 -1.15 10.11 1.40
C ILE A 51 -2.42 10.96 1.45
N LEU A 52 -3.39 10.63 0.59
CA LEU A 52 -4.64 11.36 0.50
C LEU A 52 -5.50 11.17 1.76
N SER A 53 -5.60 9.94 2.26
CA SER A 53 -6.32 9.67 3.51
C SER A 53 -5.77 10.52 4.66
N MET A 54 -4.46 10.54 4.85
CA MET A 54 -3.80 11.31 5.91
C MET A 54 -3.99 12.82 5.74
N SER A 55 -3.84 13.34 4.52
CA SER A 55 -4.01 14.77 4.24
C SER A 55 -5.42 15.25 4.57
N TYR A 56 -6.43 14.47 4.21
CA TYR A 56 -7.83 14.81 4.44
C TYR A 56 -8.25 14.63 5.90
N GLU A 57 -7.75 13.60 6.58
CA GLU A 57 -7.98 13.44 8.02
C GLU A 57 -7.41 14.62 8.81
N GLY A 58 -6.22 15.10 8.40
CA GLY A 58 -5.62 16.32 8.93
C GLY A 58 -6.48 17.57 8.74
N LYS A 59 -6.96 17.80 7.51
CA LYS A 59 -7.81 18.95 7.18
C LYS A 59 -9.14 18.94 7.94
N ASN A 60 -9.76 17.76 8.07
CA ASN A 60 -11.09 17.62 8.66
C ASN A 60 -11.06 17.37 10.18
N LYS A 61 -9.87 17.31 10.82
CA LYS A 61 -9.71 16.87 12.21
C LYS A 61 -10.46 15.57 12.51
N SER A 62 -10.50 14.68 11.52
CA SER A 62 -11.31 13.46 11.51
C SER A 62 -10.92 12.52 12.66
N GLU A 63 -9.62 12.51 13.00
CA GLU A 63 -9.05 11.76 14.12
C GLU A 63 -9.69 12.16 15.47
N THR A 64 -9.89 13.44 15.73
CA THR A 64 -10.54 13.92 16.98
C THR A 64 -12.01 13.51 17.03
N ILE A 65 -12.70 13.53 15.89
CA ILE A 65 -14.12 13.14 15.80
C ILE A 65 -14.29 11.63 16.01
N VAL A 66 -13.41 10.81 15.43
CA VAL A 66 -13.47 9.36 15.62
C VAL A 66 -13.14 8.97 17.06
N ASN A 67 -12.25 9.72 17.72
CA ASN A 67 -11.89 9.50 19.12
C ASN A 67 -12.95 9.93 20.14
N SER A 68 -13.90 10.80 19.77
CA SER A 68 -15.02 11.15 20.64
C SER A 68 -16.20 10.18 20.52
N LEU A 69 -16.18 9.31 19.52
CA LEU A 69 -17.15 8.22 19.35
C LEU A 69 -16.74 7.01 20.22
N PRO A 70 -17.68 6.15 20.61
CA PRO A 70 -17.42 5.02 21.52
C PRO A 70 -16.72 3.85 20.81
N PHE A 71 -15.66 4.12 20.04
CA PHE A 71 -14.82 3.11 19.40
C PHE A 71 -13.61 2.78 20.26
N GLU A 72 -13.24 1.50 20.30
CA GLU A 72 -11.98 1.09 20.89
C GLU A 72 -10.82 1.52 19.99
N ARG A 73 -9.73 1.99 20.61
CA ARG A 73 -8.50 2.42 19.91
C ARG A 73 -7.95 1.33 18.99
N LYS A 74 -8.01 0.07 19.41
CA LYS A 74 -7.60 -1.08 18.58
C LYS A 74 -8.39 -1.13 17.27
N ASP A 75 -9.71 -0.97 17.32
CA ASP A 75 -10.60 -1.11 16.17
C ASP A 75 -10.37 -0.02 15.12
N ILE A 76 -9.94 1.17 15.55
CA ILE A 76 -9.53 2.27 14.67
C ILE A 76 -8.30 1.88 13.87
N VAL A 77 -7.28 1.32 14.53
CA VAL A 77 -6.06 0.84 13.88
C VAL A 77 -6.38 -0.34 12.95
N ILE A 78 -7.14 -1.35 13.40
CA ILE A 78 -7.53 -2.49 12.57
C ILE A 78 -8.28 -2.03 11.31
N GLY A 79 -9.24 -1.12 11.46
CA GLY A 79 -10.00 -0.57 10.34
C GLY A 79 -9.09 0.07 9.29
N LYS A 80 -8.08 0.83 9.73
CA LYS A 80 -7.11 1.50 8.85
C LYS A 80 -6.24 0.48 8.09
N TYR A 81 -5.74 -0.54 8.78
CA TYR A 81 -4.97 -1.63 8.16
C TYR A 81 -5.82 -2.41 7.14
N ILE A 82 -7.09 -2.72 7.44
CA ILE A 82 -8.00 -3.37 6.50
C ILE A 82 -8.21 -2.48 5.26
N PHE A 83 -8.46 -1.19 5.46
CA PHE A 83 -8.64 -0.24 4.36
C PHE A 83 -7.41 -0.19 3.44
N VAL A 84 -6.20 -0.10 4.03
CA VAL A 84 -4.96 -0.11 3.25
C VAL A 84 -4.74 -1.45 2.54
N SER A 85 -5.10 -2.57 3.16
CA SER A 85 -5.06 -3.89 2.52
C SER A 85 -5.97 -3.97 1.30
N VAL A 86 -7.16 -3.37 1.35
CA VAL A 86 -8.06 -3.24 0.19
C VAL A 86 -7.38 -2.43 -0.93
N LEU A 87 -6.63 -1.39 -0.59
CA LEU A 87 -5.91 -0.58 -1.59
C LEU A 87 -4.73 -1.30 -2.23
N VAL A 88 -3.99 -2.08 -1.45
CA VAL A 88 -2.92 -2.94 -2.00
C VAL A 88 -3.53 -3.98 -2.94
N ALA A 89 -4.64 -4.62 -2.54
CA ALA A 89 -5.34 -5.59 -3.37
C ALA A 89 -5.88 -4.97 -4.66
N LEU A 90 -6.45 -3.75 -4.59
CA LEU A 90 -6.90 -3.01 -5.77
C LEU A 90 -5.73 -2.66 -6.69
N GLY A 91 -4.60 -2.18 -6.15
CA GLY A 91 -3.39 -1.91 -6.92
C GLY A 91 -2.87 -3.14 -7.68
N GLY A 92 -2.81 -4.28 -6.99
CA GLY A 92 -2.42 -5.56 -7.62
C GLY A 92 -3.42 -6.02 -8.67
N CYS A 93 -4.72 -5.90 -8.42
CA CYS A 93 -5.77 -6.27 -9.38
C CYS A 93 -5.74 -5.40 -10.65
N PHE A 94 -5.58 -4.09 -10.51
CA PHE A 94 -5.42 -3.21 -11.67
C PHE A 94 -4.14 -3.52 -12.45
N SER A 95 -3.04 -3.81 -11.74
CA SER A 95 -1.78 -4.23 -12.39
C SER A 95 -1.94 -5.55 -13.15
N LEU A 96 -2.71 -6.51 -12.62
CA LEU A 96 -3.06 -7.75 -13.33
C LEU A 96 -3.82 -7.46 -14.63
N VAL A 97 -4.85 -6.60 -14.60
CA VAL A 97 -5.64 -6.26 -15.78
C VAL A 97 -4.75 -5.63 -16.86
N VAL A 98 -3.89 -4.67 -16.49
CA VAL A 98 -2.97 -4.03 -17.44
C VAL A 98 -1.92 -5.03 -17.94
N GLY A 99 -1.43 -5.89 -17.06
CA GLY A 99 -0.46 -6.94 -17.39
C GLY A 99 -1.02 -7.96 -18.40
N PHE A 100 -2.29 -8.35 -18.30
CA PHE A 100 -2.93 -9.21 -19.30
C PHE A 100 -3.00 -8.57 -20.70
N ILE A 101 -3.24 -7.26 -20.76
CA ILE A 101 -3.22 -6.52 -22.03
C ILE A 101 -1.80 -6.51 -22.63
N GLN A 102 -0.77 -6.35 -21.79
CA GLN A 102 0.63 -6.38 -22.24
C GLN A 102 1.09 -7.77 -22.68
N LEU A 103 0.59 -8.82 -22.01
CA LEU A 103 0.85 -10.22 -22.37
C LEU A 103 0.32 -10.55 -23.77
N GLN A 104 -0.85 -10.02 -24.16
CA GLN A 104 -1.43 -10.24 -25.49
C GLN A 104 -0.65 -9.56 -26.62
N ASN A 105 0.08 -8.49 -26.33
CA ASN A 105 0.89 -7.76 -27.31
C ASN A 105 2.34 -8.27 -27.40
N GLU A 106 2.62 -9.47 -26.88
CA GLU A 106 3.95 -10.13 -26.85
C GLU A 106 5.08 -9.34 -26.15
N HIS A 107 4.75 -8.29 -25.41
CA HIS A 107 5.74 -7.48 -24.70
C HIS A 107 6.21 -8.10 -23.37
N MET A 108 5.55 -9.16 -22.89
CA MET A 108 5.79 -9.70 -21.56
C MET A 108 5.50 -11.19 -21.43
N THR A 109 6.31 -11.89 -20.63
CA THR A 109 6.04 -13.28 -20.23
C THR A 109 5.26 -13.33 -18.91
N GLY A 110 4.54 -14.43 -18.66
CA GLY A 110 3.80 -14.62 -17.41
C GLY A 110 4.69 -14.60 -16.16
N PHE A 111 5.95 -14.99 -16.29
CA PHE A 111 6.96 -14.91 -15.23
C PHE A 111 7.30 -13.46 -14.88
N MET A 112 7.48 -12.61 -15.90
CA MET A 112 7.74 -11.18 -15.69
C MET A 112 6.56 -10.50 -15.00
N LEU A 113 5.35 -10.89 -15.37
CA LEU A 113 4.11 -10.39 -14.78
C LEU A 113 4.04 -10.71 -13.29
N TRP A 114 4.34 -11.96 -12.92
CA TRP A 114 4.35 -12.38 -11.53
C TRP A 114 5.38 -11.61 -10.70
N GLY A 115 6.63 -11.49 -11.18
CA GLY A 115 7.69 -10.80 -10.46
C GLY A 115 7.39 -9.31 -10.21
N GLN A 116 6.85 -8.62 -11.22
CA GLN A 116 6.47 -7.20 -11.08
C GLN A 116 5.29 -6.98 -10.13
N ILE A 117 4.29 -7.86 -10.17
CA ILE A 117 3.13 -7.77 -9.27
C ILE A 117 3.56 -8.07 -7.83
N LEU A 118 4.40 -9.09 -7.63
CA LEU A 118 4.94 -9.41 -6.31
C LEU A 118 5.77 -8.25 -5.75
N GLY A 119 6.60 -7.62 -6.58
CA GLY A 119 7.32 -6.39 -6.23
C GLY A 119 6.38 -5.23 -5.88
N GLY A 120 5.33 -5.02 -6.67
CA GLY A 120 4.33 -3.98 -6.46
C GLY A 120 3.54 -4.15 -5.16
N ILE A 121 3.08 -5.38 -4.87
CA ILE A 121 2.40 -5.73 -3.62
C ILE A 121 3.37 -5.51 -2.45
N THR A 122 4.62 -5.97 -2.57
CA THR A 122 5.61 -5.79 -1.51
C THR A 122 5.85 -4.31 -1.23
N GLY A 123 6.01 -3.49 -2.27
CA GLY A 123 6.19 -2.04 -2.11
C GLY A 123 5.00 -1.35 -1.43
N GLY A 124 3.77 -1.76 -1.77
CA GLY A 124 2.55 -1.29 -1.12
C GLY A 124 2.46 -1.69 0.37
N VAL A 125 2.80 -2.94 0.69
CA VAL A 125 2.81 -3.47 2.06
C VAL A 125 3.89 -2.78 2.90
N VAL A 126 5.12 -2.65 2.39
CA VAL A 126 6.24 -2.00 3.08
C VAL A 126 5.94 -0.52 3.33
N CYS A 127 5.37 0.18 2.34
CA CYS A 127 4.90 1.55 2.54
C CYS A 127 3.92 1.64 3.71
N SER A 128 2.96 0.72 3.78
CA SER A 128 1.97 0.64 4.86
C SER A 128 2.61 0.36 6.22
N ILE A 129 3.59 -0.56 6.27
CA ILE A 129 4.30 -0.97 7.49
C ILE A 129 5.05 0.21 8.12
N ILE A 130 5.54 1.15 7.31
CA ILE A 130 6.30 2.31 7.78
C ILE A 130 5.37 3.48 8.13
N VAL A 131 4.40 3.77 7.25
CA VAL A 131 3.60 4.99 7.38
C VAL A 131 2.58 4.88 8.52
N LEU A 132 1.91 3.74 8.66
CA LEU A 132 0.82 3.58 9.63
C LEU A 132 1.29 3.67 11.09
N PRO A 133 2.39 3.03 11.53
CA PRO A 133 2.88 3.22 12.90
C PRO A 133 3.24 4.67 13.22
N ILE A 134 3.87 5.38 12.27
CA ILE A 134 4.23 6.79 12.48
C ILE A 134 2.97 7.65 12.57
N GLU A 135 1.97 7.36 11.74
CA GLU A 135 0.67 8.04 11.77
C GLU A 135 -0.03 7.95 13.13
N PHE A 136 0.04 6.77 13.76
CA PHE A 136 -0.60 6.53 15.05
C PHE A 136 0.27 6.96 16.23
N SER A 137 1.61 6.90 16.11
CA SER A 137 2.55 7.38 17.12
C SER A 137 2.48 8.89 17.32
N VAL A 138 2.55 9.66 16.22
CA VAL A 138 2.73 11.10 16.30
C VAL A 138 1.38 11.79 16.06
N GLY A 139 1.04 12.76 16.90
CA GLY A 139 -0.11 13.65 16.66
C GLY A 139 0.05 14.48 15.38
N TYR A 140 -0.80 15.49 15.18
CA TYR A 140 -0.71 16.36 14.01
C TYR A 140 0.57 17.22 14.06
N SER A 141 1.64 16.71 13.44
CA SER A 141 3.00 17.26 13.45
C SER A 141 3.61 17.14 12.05
N SER A 142 4.64 17.94 11.76
CA SER A 142 5.44 17.88 10.54
C SER A 142 5.94 16.46 10.24
N ALA A 143 6.23 15.67 11.27
CA ALA A 143 6.64 14.28 11.13
C ALA A 143 5.56 13.39 10.49
N LYS A 144 4.28 13.64 10.78
CA LYS A 144 3.14 12.93 10.17
C LYS A 144 3.00 13.23 8.68
N GLN A 145 3.46 14.39 8.22
CA GLN A 145 3.46 14.77 6.80
C GLN A 145 4.64 14.20 6.02
N ILE A 146 5.77 13.93 6.68
CA ILE A 146 6.98 13.36 6.06
C ILE A 146 6.87 11.83 5.92
N ALA A 147 6.18 11.17 6.86
CA ALA A 147 6.04 9.72 6.89
C ALA A 147 5.61 9.08 5.55
N PRO A 148 4.60 9.61 4.83
CA PRO A 148 4.17 9.04 3.55
C PRO A 148 5.24 9.12 2.46
N PHE A 149 6.08 10.16 2.46
CA PHE A 149 7.18 10.29 1.50
C PHE A 149 8.29 9.29 1.79
N ALA A 150 8.62 9.10 3.08
CA ALA A 150 9.57 8.07 3.49
C ALA A 150 9.05 6.66 3.17
N GLY A 151 7.77 6.40 3.42
CA GLY A 151 7.10 5.16 3.07
C GLY A 151 7.07 4.90 1.56
N LEU A 152 6.86 5.93 0.74
CA LEU A 152 6.90 5.82 -0.72
C LEU A 152 8.32 5.50 -1.20
N ALA A 153 9.34 6.19 -0.70
CA ALA A 153 10.73 5.92 -1.09
C ALA A 153 11.15 4.48 -0.71
N LEU A 154 10.92 4.08 0.53
CA LEU A 154 11.30 2.75 1.03
C LEU A 154 10.44 1.64 0.42
N GLY A 155 9.15 1.87 0.24
CA GLY A 155 8.27 0.95 -0.47
C GLY A 155 8.74 0.74 -1.91
N TYR A 156 9.13 1.79 -2.63
CA TYR A 156 9.56 1.69 -4.02
C TYR A 156 10.88 0.93 -4.13
N LEU A 157 11.84 1.23 -3.27
CA LEU A 157 13.11 0.49 -3.19
C LEU A 157 12.88 -0.99 -2.89
N SER A 158 12.00 -1.31 -1.92
CA SER A 158 11.69 -2.69 -1.58
C SER A 158 11.02 -3.44 -2.74
N GLY A 159 10.08 -2.78 -3.44
CA GLY A 159 9.42 -3.34 -4.62
C GLY A 159 10.40 -3.59 -5.75
N LEU A 160 11.33 -2.66 -6.00
CA LEU A 160 12.39 -2.81 -6.98
C LEU A 160 13.31 -3.99 -6.65
N ILE A 161 13.76 -4.13 -5.40
CA ILE A 161 14.61 -5.23 -4.98
C ILE A 161 13.90 -6.56 -5.25
N VAL A 162 12.65 -6.70 -4.82
CA VAL A 162 11.87 -7.93 -5.00
C VAL A 162 11.63 -8.20 -6.48
N SER A 163 11.24 -7.18 -7.25
CA SER A 163 11.03 -7.34 -8.70
C SER A 163 12.31 -7.78 -9.40
N ASN A 164 13.47 -7.20 -9.10
CA ASN A 164 14.73 -7.60 -9.73
C ASN A 164 15.15 -9.02 -9.32
N VAL A 165 15.02 -9.38 -8.03
CA VAL A 165 15.34 -10.72 -7.53
C VAL A 165 14.45 -11.78 -8.17
N TRP A 166 13.16 -11.49 -8.39
CA TRP A 166 12.25 -12.42 -9.04
C TRP A 166 12.41 -12.43 -10.56
N LEU A 167 12.70 -11.29 -11.20
CA LEU A 167 12.89 -11.23 -12.66
C LEU A 167 14.20 -11.88 -13.12
N ASP A 168 15.16 -12.08 -12.23
CA ASP A 168 16.41 -12.77 -12.54
C ASP A 168 16.16 -14.25 -12.90
N VAL A 169 16.46 -14.59 -14.16
CA VAL A 169 16.24 -15.92 -14.74
C VAL A 169 17.19 -16.96 -14.13
N GLU A 170 18.36 -16.54 -13.65
CA GLU A 170 19.31 -17.43 -12.98
C GLU A 170 18.89 -17.72 -11.53
N ASN A 171 17.97 -16.93 -10.99
CA ASN A 171 17.52 -17.08 -9.62
C ASN A 171 16.43 -18.15 -9.47
N VAL A 172 16.84 -19.29 -8.90
CA VAL A 172 15.96 -20.44 -8.60
C VAL A 172 14.83 -20.08 -7.61
N TRP A 173 14.94 -18.95 -6.91
CA TRP A 173 13.93 -18.52 -5.94
C TRP A 173 12.59 -18.17 -6.57
N ASN A 174 12.55 -17.64 -7.80
CA ASN A 174 11.27 -17.31 -8.42
C ASN A 174 10.46 -18.58 -8.76
N THR A 175 11.12 -19.65 -9.21
CA THR A 175 10.44 -20.91 -9.57
C THR A 175 10.12 -21.79 -8.37
N SER A 176 10.75 -21.55 -7.22
CA SER A 176 10.51 -22.32 -6.00
C SER A 176 9.20 -21.91 -5.30
N LEU A 177 8.22 -22.82 -5.28
CA LEU A 177 6.97 -22.62 -4.55
C LEU A 177 7.21 -22.38 -3.05
N VAL A 178 8.16 -23.09 -2.44
CA VAL A 178 8.46 -22.97 -1.00
C VAL A 178 8.96 -21.57 -0.67
N VAL A 179 9.86 -21.02 -1.49
CA VAL A 179 10.41 -19.67 -1.28
C VAL A 179 9.32 -18.61 -1.43
N ASN A 180 8.47 -18.73 -2.45
CA ASN A 180 7.33 -17.82 -2.65
C ASN A 180 6.35 -17.85 -1.46
N ILE A 181 5.99 -19.03 -0.96
CA ILE A 181 5.10 -19.18 0.19
C ILE A 181 5.74 -18.58 1.45
N CYS A 182 7.01 -18.89 1.72
CA CYS A 182 7.73 -18.35 2.86
C CYS A 182 7.85 -16.81 2.79
N PHE A 183 8.09 -16.26 1.61
CA PHE A 183 8.18 -14.82 1.40
C PHE A 183 6.84 -14.12 1.69
N ILE A 184 5.73 -14.64 1.14
CA ILE A 184 4.39 -14.10 1.38
C ILE A 184 4.01 -14.23 2.86
N ALA A 185 4.29 -15.38 3.48
CA ALA A 185 4.06 -15.58 4.91
C ALA A 185 4.87 -14.60 5.77
N GLY A 186 6.13 -14.36 5.42
CA GLY A 186 6.97 -13.37 6.08
C GLY A 186 6.43 -11.94 5.96
N LEU A 187 5.95 -11.55 4.77
CA LEU A 187 5.31 -10.25 4.57
C LEU A 187 4.03 -10.09 5.41
N ILE A 188 3.19 -11.12 5.47
CA ILE A 188 1.98 -11.11 6.30
C ILE A 188 2.34 -10.99 7.78
N LEU A 189 3.34 -11.73 8.25
CA LEU A 189 3.82 -11.64 9.63
C LEU A 189 4.34 -10.24 9.97
N LEU A 190 5.16 -9.63 9.10
CA LEU A 190 5.65 -8.26 9.29
C LEU A 190 4.49 -7.25 9.31
N TYR A 191 3.47 -7.45 8.47
CA TYR A 191 2.29 -6.60 8.45
C TYR A 191 1.49 -6.68 9.76
N ILE A 192 1.31 -7.90 10.30
CA ILE A 192 0.65 -8.11 11.60
C ILE A 192 1.49 -7.51 12.73
N MET A 193 2.81 -7.68 12.73
CA MET A 193 3.69 -7.06 13.73
C MET A 193 3.59 -5.53 13.71
N SER A 194 3.58 -4.92 12.51
CA SER A 194 3.38 -3.47 12.34
C SER A 194 2.03 -3.02 12.88
N MET A 195 0.96 -3.81 12.66
CA MET A 195 -0.36 -3.53 13.19
C MET A 195 -0.40 -3.55 14.73
N LEU A 196 0.21 -4.56 15.36
CA LEU A 196 0.30 -4.64 16.82
C LEU A 196 1.09 -3.47 17.41
N LEU A 197 2.20 -3.10 16.76
CA LEU A 197 3.02 -1.95 17.11
C LEU A 197 2.21 -0.63 17.00
N SER A 198 1.41 -0.48 15.94
CA SER A 198 0.53 0.68 15.80
C SER A 198 -0.54 0.74 16.90
N VAL A 199 -1.09 -0.40 17.32
CA VAL A 199 -2.04 -0.45 18.44
C VAL A 199 -1.38 -0.04 19.76
N SER A 200 -0.17 -0.51 20.05
CA SER A 200 0.54 -0.13 21.28
C SER A 200 0.85 1.36 21.30
N LEU A 201 1.41 1.90 20.21
CA LEU A 201 1.71 3.33 20.08
C LEU A 201 0.46 4.20 20.22
N TYR A 202 -0.67 3.75 19.65
CA TYR A 202 -1.91 4.51 19.72
C TYR A 202 -2.54 4.50 21.11
N ASN A 203 -2.33 3.44 21.89
CA ASN A 203 -2.80 3.35 23.27
C ASN A 203 -1.99 4.22 24.22
N GLU A 204 -0.66 4.29 24.03
CA GLU A 204 0.24 5.12 24.84
C GLU A 204 0.10 6.61 24.58
N ARG A 205 -0.57 7.00 23.49
CA ARG A 205 -0.74 8.40 23.12
C ARG A 205 -1.81 9.07 23.99
N ASP A 206 -1.38 10.02 24.81
CA ASP A 206 -2.29 10.91 25.52
C ASP A 206 -3.01 11.83 24.52
N LEU A 207 -4.33 11.95 24.66
CA LEU A 207 -5.19 12.81 23.83
C LEU A 207 -5.41 14.16 24.52
#